data_AF-A0AAU9UXA9-F1
#
_entry.id   AF-A0AAU9UXA9-F1
#
_cell.length_a   1.000
_cell.length_b   1.000
_cell.length_c   1.000
_cell.angle_alpha   90.00
_cell.angle_beta   90.00
_cell.angle_gamma   90.00
#
_symmetry.space_group_name_H-M   'P 1'
#
loop_
_entity.id
_entity.type
_entity.pdbx_description
1 polymer ?
#
loop_
_entity_poly.entity_id
_entity_poly.type
_entity_poly.pdbx_seq_one_letter_code
_entity_poly.pdbx_strand_id
1 'polypeptide(L)'
;MMGKLARLQPALVNRSAPLLLHDNARPHTAQQTVSTIWITFWREKNSIPERQYKMPLKSSLPPRPAEFFKKGTNKLPLRWQKWIDSMGNYFD
;
A
#
# COMPACT_ATOMS: atom_id res chain seq x y z
N MET A 1 4.65 13.46 14.02
CA MET A 1 3.85 12.22 13.85
C MET A 1 4.70 10.96 13.91
N MET A 2 5.81 10.87 13.14
CA MET A 2 6.68 9.68 13.13
C MET A 2 7.34 9.34 14.48
N GLY A 3 7.72 10.33 15.31
CA GLY A 3 8.35 10.06 16.61
C GLY A 3 7.45 9.32 17.62
N LYS A 4 6.14 9.59 17.63
CA LYS A 4 5.18 8.85 18.47
C LYS A 4 4.95 7.44 17.93
N LEU A 5 4.86 7.30 16.60
CA LEU A 5 4.71 6.00 15.94
C LEU A 5 5.94 5.11 16.14
N ALA A 6 7.14 5.66 16.05
CA ALA A 6 8.39 4.92 16.28
C ALA A 6 8.50 4.39 17.71
N ARG A 7 7.99 5.14 18.70
CA ARG A 7 7.94 4.69 20.10
C ARG A 7 6.92 3.58 20.35
N LEU A 8 5.74 3.67 19.72
CA LEU A 8 4.64 2.71 19.95
C LEU A 8 4.76 1.46 19.08
N GLN A 9 5.23 1.60 17.83
CA GLN A 9 5.38 0.53 16.86
C GLN A 9 6.68 0.66 16.05
N PRO A 10 7.86 0.45 16.68
CA PRO A 10 9.15 0.55 16.01
C PRO A 10 9.28 -0.43 14.84
N ALA A 11 8.69 -1.62 14.94
CA ALA A 11 8.67 -2.62 13.87
C ALA A 11 7.98 -2.12 12.59
N LEU A 12 7.00 -1.22 12.72
CA LEU A 12 6.30 -0.63 11.58
C LEU A 12 7.13 0.47 10.92
N VAL A 13 7.84 1.29 11.73
CA VAL A 13 8.70 2.38 11.23
C VAL A 13 9.96 1.85 10.57
N ASN A 14 10.54 0.78 11.10
CA ASN A 14 11.77 0.16 10.60
C ASN A 14 11.50 -1.02 9.65
N ARG A 15 10.28 -1.12 9.09
CA ARG A 15 9.94 -2.22 8.18
C ARG A 15 10.73 -2.12 6.88
N SER A 16 11.30 -3.23 6.44
CA SER A 16 11.92 -3.37 5.12
C SER A 16 10.96 -3.94 4.07
N ALA A 17 9.89 -4.62 4.49
CA ALA A 17 8.92 -5.22 3.58
C ALA A 17 7.81 -4.24 3.18
N PRO A 18 7.31 -4.25 1.93
CA PRO A 18 6.17 -3.42 1.52
C PRO A 18 4.89 -3.74 2.30
N LEU A 19 3.96 -2.79 2.33
CA LEU A 19 2.70 -2.87 3.08
C LEU A 19 1.55 -2.66 2.10
N LEU A 20 0.75 -3.69 1.87
CA LEU A 20 -0.32 -3.64 0.89
C LEU A 20 -1.61 -3.11 1.53
N LEU A 21 -2.15 -2.03 0.97
CA LEU A 21 -3.44 -1.44 1.35
C LEU A 21 -4.38 -1.56 0.14
N HIS A 22 -5.47 -2.31 0.28
CA HIS A 22 -6.53 -2.47 -0.72
C HIS A 22 -7.90 -2.57 -0.04
N ASP A 23 -8.98 -2.53 -0.82
CA ASP A 23 -10.36 -2.69 -0.35
C ASP A 23 -10.75 -4.18 -0.24
N ASN A 24 -11.90 -4.46 0.37
CA ASN A 24 -12.40 -5.84 0.55
C ASN A 24 -13.17 -6.37 -0.68
N ALA A 25 -12.83 -5.93 -1.89
CA ALA A 25 -13.47 -6.46 -3.09
C ALA A 25 -13.21 -7.98 -3.18
N ARG A 26 -14.23 -8.77 -3.55
CA ARG A 26 -14.17 -10.24 -3.65
C ARG A 26 -12.89 -10.80 -4.31
N PRO A 27 -12.38 -10.26 -5.45
CA PRO A 27 -11.14 -10.77 -6.02
C PRO A 27 -9.92 -10.57 -5.11
N HIS A 28 -9.89 -9.56 -4.23
CA HIS A 28 -8.75 -9.27 -3.35
C HIS A 28 -8.70 -10.20 -2.12
N THR A 29 -9.83 -10.75 -1.69
CA THR A 29 -9.89 -11.68 -0.54
C THR A 29 -10.05 -13.14 -0.93
N ALA A 30 -10.16 -13.43 -2.24
CA ALA A 30 -10.11 -14.79 -2.74
C ALA A 30 -8.79 -15.47 -2.36
N GLN A 31 -8.87 -16.75 -1.95
CA GLN A 31 -7.69 -17.54 -1.53
C GLN A 31 -6.58 -17.55 -2.58
N GLN A 32 -6.94 -17.60 -3.87
CA GLN A 32 -5.99 -17.56 -4.98
C GLN A 32 -5.16 -16.26 -4.98
N THR A 33 -5.80 -15.13 -4.70
CA THR A 33 -5.13 -13.82 -4.63
C THR A 33 -4.26 -13.72 -3.39
N VAL A 34 -4.73 -14.19 -2.23
CA VAL A 34 -3.93 -14.24 -1.00
C VAL A 34 -2.66 -15.08 -1.20
N SER A 35 -2.77 -16.25 -1.83
CA SER A 35 -1.62 -17.10 -2.17
C SER A 35 -0.65 -16.40 -3.14
N THR A 36 -1.18 -15.70 -4.14
CA THR A 36 -0.36 -14.94 -5.11
C THR A 36 0.39 -13.79 -4.43
N ILE A 37 -0.28 -13.05 -3.54
CA ILE A 37 0.34 -12.01 -2.72
C ILE A 37 1.47 -12.62 -1.88
N TRP A 38 1.22 -13.73 -1.19
CA TRP A 38 2.25 -14.39 -0.38
C TRP A 38 3.48 -14.81 -1.21
N ILE A 39 3.25 -15.45 -2.38
CA ILE A 39 4.32 -15.89 -3.28
C ILE A 39 5.12 -14.70 -3.83
N THR A 40 4.47 -13.60 -4.20
CA THR A 40 5.15 -12.41 -4.75
C THR A 40 5.99 -11.71 -3.69
N PHE A 41 5.47 -11.52 -2.48
CA PHE A 41 6.23 -10.98 -1.36
C PHE A 41 7.43 -11.87 -0.99
N TRP A 42 7.24 -13.19 -0.97
CA TRP A 42 8.34 -14.13 -0.72
C TRP A 42 9.40 -14.06 -1.83
N ARG A 43 9.00 -13.93 -3.10
CA ARG A 43 9.91 -13.81 -4.24
C ARG A 43 10.77 -12.54 -4.18
N GLU A 44 10.15 -11.40 -3.88
CA GLU A 44 10.84 -10.12 -3.74
C GLU A 44 11.85 -10.15 -2.59
N LYS A 45 11.47 -10.71 -1.43
CA LYS A 45 12.36 -10.85 -0.27
C LYS A 45 13.59 -11.73 -0.54
N ASN A 46 13.44 -12.75 -1.39
CA ASN A 46 14.52 -13.68 -1.72
C ASN A 46 15.25 -13.32 -3.01
N SER A 47 15.04 -12.11 -3.56
CA SER A 47 15.70 -11.59 -4.76
C SER A 47 15.70 -12.56 -5.96
N ILE A 48 14.68 -13.42 -6.06
CA ILE A 48 14.58 -14.35 -7.20
C ILE A 48 14.12 -13.52 -8.40
N PRO A 49 14.94 -13.38 -9.46
CA PRO A 49 14.61 -12.53 -10.58
C PRO A 49 13.29 -13.00 -11.23
N GLU A 50 12.39 -12.05 -11.41
CA GLU A 50 11.10 -12.27 -12.06
C GLU A 50 11.32 -12.74 -13.51
N ARG A 51 10.70 -13.84 -13.94
CA ARG A 51 10.64 -14.18 -15.38
C ARG A 51 9.94 -13.04 -16.10
N GLN A 52 10.54 -12.59 -17.20
CA GLN A 52 10.19 -11.46 -18.06
C GLN A 52 8.80 -11.60 -18.71
N TYR A 53 7.73 -11.52 -17.93
CA TYR A 53 6.34 -11.52 -18.39
C TYR A 53 5.52 -10.35 -17.81
N LYS A 54 6.18 -9.22 -17.52
CA LYS A 54 5.46 -7.95 -17.39
C LYS A 54 5.17 -7.44 -18.79
N MET A 55 4.01 -7.81 -19.33
CA MET A 55 3.40 -6.98 -20.37
C MET A 55 3.25 -5.58 -19.76
N PRO A 56 3.89 -4.53 -20.31
CA PRO A 56 3.71 -3.20 -19.78
C PRO A 56 2.23 -2.87 -19.89
N LEU A 57 1.59 -2.63 -18.73
CA LEU A 57 0.28 -2.01 -18.70
C LEU A 57 0.46 -0.67 -19.42
N LYS A 58 0.01 -0.57 -20.67
CA LYS A 58 0.00 0.67 -21.43
C LYS A 58 -1.03 1.58 -20.75
N SER A 59 -0.63 2.27 -19.70
CA SER A 59 -1.40 3.41 -19.22
C SER A 59 -1.37 4.44 -20.34
N SER A 60 -2.53 4.79 -20.88
CA SER A 60 -2.69 5.92 -21.80
C SER A 60 -2.31 7.26 -21.14
N LEU A 61 -2.09 7.25 -19.83
CA LEU A 61 -1.68 8.39 -19.03
C LEU A 61 -0.15 8.53 -19.02
N PRO A 62 0.36 9.78 -19.12
CA PRO A 62 1.79 10.03 -18.94
C PRO A 62 2.25 9.63 -17.53
N PRO A 63 3.53 9.26 -17.36
CA PRO A 63 4.11 8.98 -16.06
C PRO A 63 3.91 10.18 -15.12
N ARG A 64 3.41 9.94 -13.91
CA ARG A 64 3.28 10.99 -12.89
C ARG A 64 4.58 11.07 -12.08
N PRO A 65 5.01 12.28 -11.64
CA PRO A 65 6.20 12.43 -10.81
C PRO A 65 6.01 11.77 -9.45
N ALA A 66 7.10 11.32 -8.82
CA ALA A 66 7.06 10.65 -7.51
C ALA A 66 6.33 11.49 -6.43
N GLU A 67 6.50 12.81 -6.49
CA GLU A 67 5.86 13.76 -5.57
C GLU A 67 4.33 13.72 -5.62
N PHE A 68 3.74 13.39 -6.77
CA PHE A 68 2.30 13.21 -6.89
C PHE A 68 1.81 12.09 -5.96
N PHE A 69 2.49 10.94 -5.96
CA PHE A 69 2.14 9.79 -5.14
C PHE A 69 2.42 10.05 -3.66
N LYS A 70 3.57 10.64 -3.32
CA LYS A 70 3.90 11.02 -1.93
C LYS A 70 2.86 11.97 -1.35
N LYS A 71 2.42 12.97 -2.12
CA LYS A 71 1.37 13.91 -1.70
C LYS A 71 0.04 13.20 -1.43
N GLY A 72 -0.29 12.17 -2.20
CA GLY A 72 -1.48 11.35 -1.97
C GLY A 72 -1.39 10.50 -0.71
N THR A 73 -0.30 9.74 -0.54
CA THR A 73 -0.13 8.83 0.60
C THR A 73 -0.01 9.58 1.93
N ASN A 74 0.67 10.72 1.94
CA ASN A 74 0.83 11.53 3.16
C ASN A 74 -0.47 12.19 3.65
N LYS A 75 -1.56 12.16 2.87
CA LYS A 75 -2.89 12.64 3.29
C LYS A 75 -3.68 11.62 4.10
N LEU A 76 -3.27 10.34 4.13
CA LEU A 76 -4.00 9.27 4.82
C LEU A 76 -4.25 9.57 6.31
N PRO A 77 -3.27 10.03 7.11
CA PRO A 77 -3.51 10.31 8.53
C PRO A 77 -4.55 11.43 8.74
N LEU A 78 -4.52 12.47 7.91
CA LEU A 78 -5.51 13.55 7.97
C LEU A 78 -6.91 13.06 7.60
N ARG A 79 -7.02 12.16 6.61
CA ARG A 79 -8.30 11.53 6.25
C ARG A 79 -8.83 10.64 7.37
N TRP A 80 -7.98 9.85 8.02
CA TRP A 80 -8.40 9.04 9.16
C TRP A 80 -8.84 9.90 10.34
N GLN A 81 -8.17 11.03 10.59
CA GLN A 81 -8.61 11.96 11.63
C GLN A 81 -10.01 12.52 11.31
N LYS A 82 -10.23 12.99 10.08
CA LYS A 82 -11.57 13.45 9.64
C LYS A 82 -12.65 12.38 9.81
N TRP A 83 -12.33 11.11 9.56
CA TRP A 83 -13.27 10.00 9.77
C TRP A 83 -13.65 9.79 11.25
N ILE A 84 -12.68 9.96 12.15
CA ILE A 84 -12.92 9.91 13.60
C ILE A 84 -13.81 11.10 14.01
N ASP A 85 -13.46 12.29 13.54
CA ASP A 85 -14.17 13.53 13.84
C ASP A 85 -15.62 13.52 13.28
N SER A 86 -15.85 12.83 12.16
CA SER A 86 -17.18 12.64 11.55
C SER A 86 -18.01 11.52 12.17
N MET A 87 -17.50 10.85 13.22
CA MET A 87 -18.12 9.67 13.85
C MET A 87 -18.44 8.56 12.84
N GLY A 88 -17.54 8.37 11.87
CA GLY A 88 -17.68 7.34 10.85
C GLY A 88 -18.54 7.72 9.63
N ASN A 89 -19.10 8.92 9.59
CA ASN A 89 -19.80 9.42 8.41
C ASN A 89 -18.83 9.78 7.28
N TYR A 90 -19.33 9.79 6.04
CA TYR A 90 -18.58 10.28 4.88
C TYR A 90 -18.23 11.77 5.02
N PHE A 91 -17.09 12.16 4.44
CA PHE A 91 -16.57 13.53 4.42
C PHE A 91 -15.74 13.74 3.16
N ASP A 92 -15.58 15.00 2.77
CA ASP A 92 -14.71 15.44 1.66
C ASP A 92 -13.28 15.80 2.12
#